data_AF-A0A1Y4HYG2-F1
#
_entry.id   AF-A0A1Y4HYG2-F1
#
_cell.length_a   1.000
_cell.length_b   1.000
_cell.length_c   1.000
_cell.angle_alpha   90.00
_cell.angle_beta   90.00
_cell.angle_gamma   90.00
#
_symmetry.space_group_name_H-M   'P 1'
#
loop_
_entity.id
_entity.type
_entity.pdbx_description
1 polymer ?
#
loop_
_entity_poly.entity_id
_entity_poly.type
_entity_poly.pdbx_seq_one_letter_code
_entity_poly.pdbx_strand_id
1 'polypeptide(L)'
;MPDRTKNYQLPLPLEEEYYSIAVVNETTEKIDAQLRVNADEAKSLRTDLTSYAEQLTASSEELSSEIEELRADLDSLSGQISTEVGENVAELAGRVAMNESKIATLWDAIFTNITGNPFTVAFSSLSGITVTAGVWNTAKARLEC
;
A
#
# COMPACT_ATOMS: atom_id res chain seq x y z
N MET A 1 -34.93 28.82 -32.12
CA MET A 1 -35.77 29.53 -31.12
C MET A 1 -36.70 30.47 -31.87
N PRO A 2 -37.99 30.13 -32.03
CA PRO A 2 -38.90 30.84 -32.93
C PRO A 2 -39.40 32.21 -32.42
N ASP A 3 -39.15 32.58 -31.15
CA ASP A 3 -39.92 33.65 -30.48
C ASP A 3 -39.08 34.79 -29.87
N ARG A 4 -37.80 34.93 -30.25
CA ARG A 4 -36.90 35.95 -29.66
C ARG A 4 -36.78 37.27 -30.43
N THR A 5 -37.31 37.36 -31.64
CA THR A 5 -37.28 38.60 -32.43
C THR A 5 -38.51 39.44 -32.10
N LYS A 6 -38.38 40.32 -31.09
CA LYS A 6 -39.30 41.45 -30.93
C LYS A 6 -38.92 42.51 -31.98
N ASN A 7 -39.75 42.65 -33.01
CA ASN A 7 -39.64 43.76 -33.95
C ASN A 7 -40.10 45.04 -33.25
N TYR A 8 -39.15 45.78 -32.69
CA TYR A 8 -39.42 47.11 -32.15
C TYR A 8 -39.75 48.03 -33.33
N GLN A 9 -41.00 48.50 -33.40
CA GLN A 9 -41.37 49.57 -34.32
C GLN A 9 -40.77 50.86 -33.78
N LEU A 10 -39.59 51.22 -34.28
CA LEU A 10 -38.99 52.51 -34.00
C LEU A 10 -39.76 53.58 -34.79
N PRO A 11 -40.34 54.60 -34.15
CA PRO A 11 -40.91 55.72 -34.86
C PRO A 11 -39.82 56.40 -35.66
N LEU A 12 -40.04 56.57 -36.97
CA LEU A 12 -39.12 57.28 -37.86
C LEU A 12 -39.73 58.63 -38.26
N PRO A 13 -38.97 59.74 -38.22
CA PRO A 13 -37.58 59.82 -37.74
C PRO A 13 -37.48 59.58 -36.22
N LEU A 14 -36.35 59.04 -35.77
CA LEU A 14 -36.05 58.93 -34.34
C LEU A 14 -36.03 60.33 -33.69
N GLU A 15 -36.08 60.40 -32.36
CA GLU A 15 -35.95 61.67 -31.66
C GLU A 15 -34.61 62.37 -32.02
N GLU A 16 -34.61 63.70 -32.15
CA GLU A 16 -33.46 64.48 -32.68
C GLU A 16 -32.15 64.23 -31.91
N GLU A 17 -32.24 63.90 -30.62
CA GLU A 17 -31.11 63.56 -29.77
C GLU A 17 -30.29 62.36 -30.28
N TYR A 18 -30.94 61.37 -30.90
CA TYR A 18 -30.28 60.18 -31.48
C TYR A 18 -29.56 60.48 -32.80
N TYR A 19 -29.90 61.59 -33.47
CA TYR A 19 -29.18 62.08 -34.64
C TYR A 19 -28.12 63.13 -34.28
N SER A 20 -28.04 63.54 -33.02
CA SER A 20 -27.04 64.52 -32.60
C SER A 20 -25.65 63.89 -32.60
N ILE A 21 -24.73 64.53 -33.34
CA ILE A 21 -23.33 64.09 -33.43
C ILE A 21 -22.68 64.05 -32.03
N ALA A 22 -23.10 64.91 -31.12
CA ALA A 22 -22.61 64.94 -29.74
C ALA A 22 -22.93 63.65 -28.96
N VAL A 23 -24.19 63.18 -29.00
CA VAL A 23 -24.60 61.94 -28.31
C VAL A 23 -23.94 60.72 -28.95
N VAL A 24 -23.80 60.69 -30.27
CA VAL A 24 -23.09 59.62 -30.98
C VAL A 24 -21.62 59.57 -30.54
N ASN A 25 -20.92 60.71 -30.52
CA ASN A 25 -19.52 60.78 -30.09
C ASN A 25 -19.34 60.33 -28.63
N GLU A 26 -20.18 60.82 -27.71
CA GLU A 26 -20.13 60.42 -26.29
C GLU A 26 -20.34 58.91 -26.13
N THR A 27 -21.26 58.33 -26.90
CA THR A 27 -21.54 56.89 -26.85
C THR A 27 -20.38 56.09 -27.42
N THR A 28 -19.78 56.53 -28.53
CA THR A 28 -18.58 55.91 -29.11
C THR A 28 -17.41 55.95 -28.13
N GLU A 29 -17.16 57.09 -27.48
CA GLU A 29 -16.10 57.23 -26.48
C GLU A 29 -16.28 56.27 -25.29
N LYS A 30 -17.52 56.13 -24.79
CA LYS A 30 -17.85 55.18 -23.71
C LYS A 30 -17.63 53.73 -24.15
N ILE A 31 -18.02 53.38 -25.37
CA ILE A 31 -17.82 52.03 -25.92
C ILE A 31 -16.32 51.74 -26.04
N ASP A 32 -15.54 52.66 -26.61
CA ASP A 32 -14.10 52.50 -26.78
C ASP A 32 -13.38 52.37 -25.43
N ALA A 33 -13.77 53.18 -24.44
CA ALA A 33 -13.25 53.09 -23.08
C ALA A 33 -13.56 51.72 -22.45
N GLN A 34 -14.80 51.23 -22.58
CA GLN A 34 -15.20 49.93 -22.02
C GLN A 34 -14.49 48.77 -22.75
N LEU A 35 -14.38 48.82 -24.07
CA LEU A 35 -13.66 47.80 -24.85
C LEU A 35 -12.20 47.73 -24.44
N ARG A 36 -11.57 48.88 -24.15
CA ARG A 36 -10.21 48.95 -23.64
C ARG A 36 -10.08 48.28 -22.26
N VAL A 37 -10.96 48.63 -21.32
CA VAL A 37 -10.98 48.01 -19.97
C VAL A 37 -11.17 46.49 -20.08
N ASN A 38 -12.16 46.05 -20.86
CA ASN A 38 -12.42 44.62 -21.06
C ASN A 38 -11.23 43.89 -21.69
N ALA A 39 -10.53 44.54 -22.63
CA ALA A 39 -9.34 43.97 -23.26
C ALA A 39 -8.18 43.83 -22.26
N ASP A 40 -7.98 44.82 -21.40
CA ASP A 40 -6.95 44.79 -20.36
C ASP A 40 -7.28 43.73 -19.29
N GLU A 41 -8.53 43.62 -18.85
CA GLU A 41 -8.99 42.57 -17.93
C GLU A 41 -8.84 41.17 -18.53
N ALA A 42 -9.26 40.96 -19.78
CA ALA A 42 -9.11 39.68 -20.47
C ALA A 42 -7.64 39.29 -20.62
N LYS A 43 -6.76 40.26 -20.85
CA LYS A 43 -5.31 40.03 -20.89
C LYS A 43 -4.79 39.62 -19.52
N SER A 44 -5.20 40.28 -18.44
CA SER A 44 -4.81 39.92 -17.08
C SER A 44 -5.26 38.50 -16.73
N LEU A 45 -6.54 38.18 -16.94
CA LEU A 45 -7.09 36.85 -16.68
C LEU A 45 -6.37 35.76 -17.48
N ARG A 46 -5.99 36.06 -18.73
CA ARG A 46 -5.21 35.13 -19.54
C ARG A 46 -3.83 34.88 -18.94
N THR A 47 -3.16 35.92 -18.48
CA THR A 47 -1.85 35.78 -17.81
C THR A 47 -1.97 34.95 -16.54
N ASP A 48 -2.97 35.20 -15.71
CA ASP A 48 -3.20 34.43 -14.47
C ASP A 48 -3.51 32.96 -14.78
N LEU A 49 -4.35 32.71 -15.79
CA LEU A 49 -4.70 31.35 -16.21
C LEU A 49 -3.49 30.59 -16.75
N THR A 50 -2.60 31.25 -17.49
CA THR A 50 -1.33 30.65 -17.94
C THR A 50 -0.45 30.30 -16.74
N SER A 51 -0.31 31.20 -15.76
CA SER A 51 0.48 30.92 -14.56
C SER A 51 -0.08 29.74 -13.76
N TYR A 52 -1.40 29.65 -13.61
CA TYR A 52 -2.03 28.52 -12.92
C TYR A 52 -1.82 27.20 -13.68
N ALA A 53 -1.91 27.20 -15.01
CA ALA A 53 -1.67 26.02 -15.82
C ALA A 53 -0.21 25.53 -15.70
N GLU A 54 0.76 26.44 -15.66
CA GLU A 54 2.17 26.12 -15.44
C GLU A 54 2.41 25.52 -14.05
N GLN A 55 1.84 26.12 -13.00
CA GLN A 55 1.94 25.58 -11.64
C GLN A 55 1.31 24.19 -11.50
N LEU A 56 0.14 23.99 -12.10
CA LEU A 56 -0.53 22.69 -12.09
C LEU A 56 0.29 21.62 -12.83
N THR A 57 0.91 22.00 -13.95
CA THR A 57 1.80 21.10 -14.71
C THR A 57 3.01 20.71 -13.87
N ALA A 58 3.69 21.68 -13.25
CA ALA A 58 4.85 21.42 -12.39
C ALA A 58 4.49 20.52 -11.20
N SER A 59 3.38 20.79 -10.51
CA SER A 59 2.92 19.95 -9.39
C SER A 59 2.56 18.53 -9.85
N SER A 60 1.98 18.37 -11.05
CA SER A 60 1.69 17.06 -11.62
C SER A 60 2.96 16.27 -11.95
N GLU A 61 4.01 16.94 -12.43
CA GLU A 61 5.31 16.31 -12.71
C GLU A 61 5.99 15.88 -11.42
N GLU A 62 5.98 16.72 -10.38
CA GLU A 62 6.53 16.42 -9.06
C GLU A 62 5.85 15.20 -8.43
N LEU A 63 4.51 15.19 -8.38
CA LEU A 63 3.76 14.04 -7.86
C LEU A 63 3.99 12.77 -8.67
N SER A 64 4.18 12.89 -9.99
CA SER A 64 4.50 11.73 -10.83
C SER A 64 5.88 11.16 -10.49
N SER A 65 6.86 12.02 -10.20
CA SER A 65 8.20 11.60 -9.77
C SER A 65 8.16 10.92 -8.40
N GLU A 66 7.42 11.48 -7.44
CA GLU A 66 7.27 10.91 -6.09
C GLU A 66 6.60 9.52 -6.14
N ILE A 67 5.58 9.35 -6.98
CA ILE A 67 4.93 8.05 -7.18
C ILE A 67 5.91 7.00 -7.72
N GLU A 68 6.80 7.38 -8.64
CA GLU A 68 7.76 6.44 -9.22
C GLU A 68 8.83 6.02 -8.22
N GLU A 69 9.30 6.95 -7.38
CA GLU A 69 10.22 6.66 -6.28
C GLU A 69 9.57 5.72 -5.25
N LEU A 70 8.35 6.02 -4.81
CA LEU A 70 7.62 5.17 -3.87
C LEU A 70 7.35 3.75 -4.42
N ARG A 71 7.15 3.61 -5.73
CA ARG A 71 7.01 2.31 -6.40
C ARG A 71 8.32 1.53 -6.37
N ALA A 72 9.44 2.17 -6.69
CA ALA A 72 10.76 1.55 -6.63
C ALA A 72 11.09 1.06 -5.21
N ASP A 73 10.81 1.87 -4.19
CA ASP A 73 10.99 1.50 -2.79
C ASP A 73 10.10 0.33 -2.38
N LEU A 74 8.83 0.33 -2.82
CA LEU A 74 7.89 -0.76 -2.55
C LEU A 74 8.37 -2.08 -3.18
N ASP A 75 8.84 -2.05 -4.42
CA ASP A 75 9.36 -3.23 -5.11
C ASP A 75 10.62 -3.78 -4.42
N SER A 76 11.52 -2.89 -4.02
CA SER A 76 12.73 -3.23 -3.26
C SER A 76 12.38 -3.90 -1.93
N LEU A 77 11.50 -3.29 -1.14
CA LEU A 77 11.09 -3.82 0.16
C LEU A 77 10.35 -5.15 0.03
N SER A 78 9.46 -5.27 -0.97
CA SER A 78 8.75 -6.51 -1.28
C SER A 78 9.73 -7.65 -1.62
N GLY A 79 10.76 -7.36 -2.43
CA GLY A 79 11.82 -8.30 -2.75
C GLY A 79 12.60 -8.74 -1.51
N GLN A 80 13.02 -7.79 -0.66
CA GLN A 80 13.74 -8.09 0.58
C GLN A 80 12.93 -8.97 1.53
N ILE A 81 11.65 -8.65 1.76
CA ILE A 81 10.76 -9.44 2.61
C ILE A 81 10.61 -10.86 2.07
N SER A 82 10.42 -11.01 0.75
CA SER A 82 10.29 -12.32 0.12
C SER A 82 11.53 -13.19 0.35
N THR A 83 12.72 -12.62 0.18
CA THR A 83 13.99 -13.30 0.43
C THR A 83 14.16 -13.65 1.90
N GLU A 84 14.03 -12.69 2.81
CA GLU A 84 14.26 -12.89 4.23
C GLU A 84 13.28 -13.91 4.83
N VAL A 85 11.99 -13.80 4.49
CA VAL A 85 10.98 -14.77 4.94
C VAL A 85 11.27 -16.15 4.36
N GLY A 86 11.65 -16.23 3.09
CA GLY A 86 12.01 -17.50 2.44
C GLY A 86 13.19 -18.19 3.11
N GLU A 87 14.26 -17.44 3.41
CA GLU A 87 15.45 -17.94 4.10
C GLU A 87 15.14 -18.38 5.54
N ASN A 88 14.42 -17.57 6.30
CA ASN A 88 14.05 -17.88 7.68
C ASN A 88 13.16 -19.14 7.77
N VAL A 89 12.21 -19.29 6.84
CA VAL A 89 11.35 -20.49 6.78
C VAL A 89 12.18 -21.73 6.43
N ALA A 90 13.11 -21.61 5.48
CA ALA A 90 14.00 -22.72 5.11
C ALA A 90 14.90 -23.14 6.27
N GLU A 91 15.47 -22.18 7.00
CA GLU A 91 16.29 -22.46 8.18
C GLU A 91 15.47 -23.16 9.27
N LEU A 92 14.28 -22.64 9.58
CA LEU A 92 13.40 -23.21 10.59
C LEU A 92 12.97 -24.63 10.22
N ALA A 93 12.60 -24.86 8.95
CA ALA A 93 12.27 -26.20 8.45
C ALA A 93 13.45 -27.17 8.63
N GLY A 94 14.67 -26.73 8.33
CA GLY A 94 15.88 -27.52 8.57
C GLY A 94 16.08 -27.88 10.05
N ARG A 95 15.87 -26.92 10.95
CA ARG A 95 15.95 -27.15 12.41
C ARG A 95 14.88 -28.12 12.90
N VAL A 96 13.64 -28.01 12.40
CA VAL A 96 12.54 -28.93 12.73
C VAL A 96 12.89 -30.34 12.27
N ALA A 97 13.31 -30.53 11.01
CA ALA A 97 13.69 -31.84 10.49
C ALA A 97 14.84 -32.47 11.30
N MET A 98 15.84 -31.67 11.69
CA MET A 98 16.93 -32.15 12.54
C MET A 98 16.42 -32.59 13.92
N ASN A 99 15.51 -31.82 14.52
CA ASN A 99 14.94 -32.15 15.82
C ASN A 99 14.05 -33.39 15.76
N GLU A 100 13.25 -33.55 14.71
CA GLU A 100 12.46 -34.77 14.47
C GLU A 100 13.36 -36.01 14.40
N SER A 101 14.47 -35.91 13.66
CA SER A 101 15.45 -37.01 13.60
C SER A 101 16.06 -37.33 14.96
N LYS A 102 16.49 -36.32 15.73
CA LYS A 102 17.03 -36.52 17.09
C LYS A 102 16.00 -37.16 18.01
N ILE A 103 14.75 -36.70 17.96
CA ILE A 103 13.65 -37.27 18.75
C ILE A 103 13.43 -38.72 18.37
N ALA A 104 13.39 -39.06 17.08
CA ALA A 104 13.23 -40.44 16.61
C ALA A 104 14.37 -41.34 17.12
N THR A 105 15.63 -40.87 17.06
CA THR A 105 16.78 -41.61 17.61
C THR A 105 16.67 -41.82 19.12
N LEU A 106 16.28 -40.79 19.88
CA LEU A 106 16.08 -40.92 21.33
C LEU A 106 14.93 -41.87 21.65
N TRP A 107 13.84 -41.82 20.87
CA TRP A 107 12.70 -42.71 21.03
C TRP A 107 13.11 -44.17 20.86
N ASP A 108 13.87 -44.47 19.80
CA ASP A 108 14.38 -45.82 19.54
C ASP A 108 15.34 -46.31 20.63
N ALA A 109 16.27 -45.44 21.05
CA ALA A 109 17.23 -45.75 22.11
C ALA A 109 16.52 -46.03 23.46
N ILE A 110 15.48 -45.28 23.80
CA ILE A 110 14.81 -45.41 25.10
C ILE A 110 13.85 -46.60 25.14
N PHE A 111 13.02 -46.75 24.11
CA PHE A 111 11.87 -47.67 24.16
C PHE A 111 12.09 -48.96 23.37
N THR A 112 12.87 -48.94 22.28
CA THR A 112 13.10 -50.13 21.45
C THR A 112 14.31 -50.93 21.93
N ASN A 113 15.42 -50.26 22.26
CA ASN A 113 16.68 -50.91 22.67
C ASN A 113 16.92 -50.86 24.20
N ILE A 114 16.02 -51.48 24.97
CA ILE A 114 16.05 -51.46 26.45
C ILE A 114 17.39 -51.95 27.04
N THR A 115 17.98 -53.01 26.45
CA THR A 115 19.22 -53.64 26.95
C THR A 115 20.50 -52.91 26.54
N GLY A 116 20.50 -52.14 25.46
CA GLY A 116 21.64 -51.32 25.01
C GLY A 116 21.56 -49.86 25.45
N ASN A 117 20.47 -49.46 26.10
CA ASN A 117 20.24 -48.08 26.53
C ASN A 117 21.18 -47.71 27.70
N PRO A 118 22.04 -46.67 27.54
CA PRO A 118 22.99 -46.25 28.57
C PRO A 118 22.32 -45.60 29.80
N PHE A 119 21.03 -45.27 29.71
CA PHE A 119 20.22 -44.74 30.81
C PHE A 119 19.42 -45.83 31.53
N THR A 120 19.52 -47.09 31.10
CA THR A 120 18.86 -48.21 31.79
C THR A 120 19.56 -48.49 33.12
N VAL A 121 18.79 -48.47 34.21
CA VAL A 121 19.22 -48.97 35.51
C VAL A 121 18.85 -50.45 35.59
N ALA A 122 19.85 -51.33 35.68
CA ALA A 122 19.67 -52.75 35.92
C ALA A 122 20.02 -53.10 37.37
N PHE A 123 19.20 -53.95 37.99
CA PHE A 123 19.47 -54.46 39.33
C PHE A 123 20.04 -55.88 39.23
N SER A 124 21.14 -56.15 39.93
CA SER A 124 21.67 -57.52 40.03
C SER A 124 20.79 -58.44 40.88
N SER A 125 20.00 -57.86 41.81
CA SER A 125 18.99 -58.57 42.59
C SER A 125 17.93 -57.59 43.13
N LEU A 126 16.77 -58.11 43.52
CA LEU A 126 15.75 -57.38 44.27
C LEU A 126 15.89 -57.55 45.79
N SER A 127 17.05 -58.01 46.27
CA SER A 127 17.26 -58.20 47.70
C SER A 127 17.07 -56.87 48.44
N GLY A 128 16.20 -56.87 49.45
CA GLY A 128 15.85 -55.67 50.21
C GLY A 128 14.84 -54.72 49.54
N ILE A 129 14.29 -55.08 48.36
CA ILE A 129 13.26 -54.31 47.67
C ILE A 129 11.92 -55.04 47.80
N THR A 130 10.88 -54.34 48.26
CA THR A 130 9.50 -54.86 48.26
C THR A 130 8.83 -54.50 46.94
N VAL A 131 8.57 -55.48 46.08
CA VAL A 131 7.79 -55.29 44.85
C VAL A 131 6.30 -55.36 45.17
N THR A 132 5.58 -54.28 44.95
CA THR A 132 4.12 -54.21 45.15
C THR A 132 3.32 -54.59 43.91
N ALA A 133 3.92 -54.57 42.71
CA ALA A 133 3.29 -54.99 41.46
C ALA A 133 4.34 -55.37 40.40
N GLY A 134 3.97 -56.28 39.47
CA GLY A 134 4.84 -56.79 38.38
C GLY A 134 5.55 -58.11 38.72
N VAL A 135 6.19 -58.72 37.72
CA VAL A 135 6.96 -59.97 37.84
C VAL A 135 8.42 -59.71 37.54
N TRP A 136 9.32 -60.14 38.43
CA TRP A 136 10.76 -60.06 38.20
C TRP A 136 11.23 -61.14 37.22
N ASN A 137 11.84 -60.72 36.11
CA ASN A 137 12.50 -61.63 35.17
C ASN A 137 13.99 -61.74 35.50
N THR A 138 14.36 -62.80 36.25
CA THR A 138 15.75 -63.03 36.69
C THR A 138 16.74 -63.17 35.53
N ALA A 139 16.34 -63.79 34.42
CA ALA A 139 17.22 -64.00 33.27
C ALA A 139 17.59 -62.68 32.56
N LYS A 140 16.72 -61.67 32.64
CA LYS A 140 16.91 -60.36 32.01
C LYS A 140 17.19 -59.23 33.00
N ALA A 141 17.26 -59.54 34.29
CA ALA A 141 17.49 -58.59 35.37
C ALA A 141 16.57 -57.34 35.32
N ARG A 142 15.27 -57.53 35.08
CA ARG A 142 14.27 -56.44 34.96
C ARG A 142 12.87 -56.84 35.47
N LEU A 143 12.07 -55.85 35.88
CA LEU A 143 10.64 -56.02 36.15
C LEU A 143 9.86 -55.99 34.83
N GLU A 144 8.94 -56.94 34.65
CA GLU A 144 8.00 -57.02 33.54
C GLU A 144 6.57 -56.80 34.09
N CYS A 145 5.72 -56.12 33.32
CA CYS A 145 4.32 -55.85 33.67
C CYS A 145 3.42 -57.05 33.36
#